data_AF-Q1PCE7-F1
#
_entry.id   AF-Q1PCE7-F1
#
_cell.length_a   1.000
_cell.length_b   1.000
_cell.length_c   1.000
_cell.angle_alpha   90.00
_cell.angle_beta   90.00
_cell.angle_gamma   90.00
#
_symmetry.space_group_name_H-M   'P 1'
#
loop_
_entity.id
_entity.type
_entity.pdbx_description
1 polymer ?
#
loop_
_entity_poly.entity_id
_entity_poly.type
_entity_poly.pdbx_seq_one_letter_code
_entity_poly.pdbx_strand_id
1 'polypeptide(L)'
;IQGLAGLKINRLVLGEFKNERKLQKFDRSCLEGLCNLTIGQFRIAYLNEFSRNDTDLFNCLANVSVISLLSISLGSLQALLKDFRWQHLEMINCDFDKFPALKLRSLKKFVFTDNKGASSFTKTELPSLQYLDLKRNHLSFKSCCSHTYFGTTNLKHLDLSFND
;
A
#
# COMPACT_ATOMS: atom_id res chain seq x y z
N ILE A 1 11.81 -18.34 -0.51
CA ILE A 1 12.49 -17.05 -0.23
C ILE A 1 13.70 -17.20 0.70
N GLN A 2 13.69 -18.10 1.70
CA GLN A 2 14.79 -18.26 2.67
C GLN A 2 16.19 -18.44 2.04
N GLY A 3 16.31 -19.12 0.88
CA GLY A 3 17.57 -19.27 0.16
C GLY A 3 18.18 -17.99 -0.45
N LEU A 4 17.50 -16.84 -0.34
CA LEU A 4 17.99 -15.56 -0.84
C LEU A 4 18.73 -14.73 0.24
N ALA A 5 18.84 -15.24 1.47
CA ALA A 5 19.38 -14.53 2.61
C ALA A 5 20.74 -13.86 2.32
N GLY A 6 20.91 -12.63 2.82
CA GLY A 6 22.13 -11.83 2.64
C GLY A 6 22.20 -11.03 1.33
N LEU A 7 21.25 -11.22 0.41
CA LEU A 7 21.20 -10.47 -0.84
C LEU A 7 20.81 -9.00 -0.61
N LYS A 8 21.46 -8.09 -1.35
CA LYS A 8 21.09 -6.67 -1.45
C LYS A 8 20.37 -6.45 -2.77
N ILE A 9 19.12 -6.01 -2.71
CA ILE A 9 18.25 -5.85 -3.88
C ILE A 9 17.72 -4.41 -3.90
N ASN A 10 17.92 -3.70 -5.01
CA ASN A 10 17.33 -2.36 -5.16
C ASN A 10 15.81 -2.43 -5.28
N ARG A 11 15.28 -3.33 -6.12
CA ARG A 11 13.84 -3.55 -6.28
C ARG A 11 13.52 -5.03 -6.35
N LEU A 12 12.71 -5.52 -5.42
CA LEU A 12 12.16 -6.87 -5.44
C LEU A 12 10.69 -6.82 -5.87
N VAL A 13 10.33 -7.65 -6.85
CA VAL A 13 8.95 -7.79 -7.32
C VAL A 13 8.53 -9.23 -7.10
N LEU A 14 7.43 -9.42 -6.37
CA LEU A 14 6.75 -10.71 -6.18
C LEU A 14 5.34 -10.62 -6.76
N GLY A 15 4.71 -11.76 -7.00
CA GLY A 15 3.34 -11.79 -7.50
C GLY A 15 3.05 -13.02 -8.34
N GLU A 16 1.92 -12.98 -9.01
CA GLU A 16 1.37 -14.05 -9.83
C GLU A 16 0.86 -13.47 -11.17
N PHE A 17 0.54 -14.36 -12.11
CA PHE A 17 -0.20 -13.99 -13.31
C PHE A 17 -1.64 -14.47 -13.22
N LYS A 18 -2.59 -13.63 -13.62
CA LYS A 18 -4.04 -13.90 -13.50
C LYS A 18 -4.49 -15.15 -14.24
N ASN A 19 -3.79 -15.48 -15.34
CA ASN A 19 -4.05 -16.59 -16.25
C ASN A 19 -3.18 -17.83 -15.98
N GLU A 20 -2.35 -17.82 -14.93
CA GLU A 20 -1.46 -18.93 -14.59
C GLU A 20 -1.90 -19.64 -13.30
N ARG A 21 -1.17 -20.70 -12.94
CA ARG A 21 -1.35 -21.37 -11.65
C ARG A 21 -1.02 -20.40 -10.51
N LYS A 22 -1.93 -20.33 -9.54
CA LYS A 22 -1.89 -19.40 -8.39
C LYS A 22 -1.53 -20.14 -7.10
N LEU A 23 -0.98 -19.42 -6.14
CA LEU A 23 -0.85 -19.93 -4.77
C LEU A 23 -2.25 -20.05 -4.17
N GLN A 24 -2.47 -21.13 -3.42
CA GLN A 24 -3.73 -21.31 -2.69
C GLN A 24 -3.86 -20.31 -1.54
N LYS A 25 -2.73 -19.93 -0.92
CA LYS A 25 -2.72 -19.01 0.21
C LYS A 25 -1.43 -18.19 0.20
N PHE A 26 -1.57 -16.90 0.44
CA PHE A 26 -0.45 -15.99 0.71
C PHE A 26 -0.61 -15.39 2.11
N ASP A 27 0.27 -15.77 3.02
CA ASP A 27 0.29 -15.28 4.40
C ASP A 27 1.68 -14.80 4.82
N ARG A 28 1.83 -14.36 6.07
CA ARG A 28 3.12 -13.86 6.59
C ARG A 28 4.28 -14.83 6.39
N SER A 29 4.05 -16.14 6.48
CA SER A 29 5.12 -17.14 6.33
C SER A 29 5.80 -17.06 4.96
N CYS A 30 5.05 -16.65 3.92
CA CYS A 30 5.58 -16.42 2.59
C CYS A 30 6.61 -15.28 2.54
N LEU A 31 6.50 -14.30 3.44
CA LEU A 31 7.35 -13.10 3.48
C LEU A 31 8.46 -13.16 4.53
N GLU A 32 8.48 -14.14 5.44
CA GLU A 32 9.47 -14.22 6.53
C GLU A 32 10.92 -14.21 6.04
N GLY A 33 11.20 -14.88 4.93
CA GLY A 33 12.54 -14.89 4.35
C GLY A 33 13.05 -13.51 3.91
N LEU A 34 12.15 -12.52 3.70
CA LEU A 34 12.53 -11.16 3.31
C LEU A 34 13.19 -10.39 4.45
N CYS A 35 13.00 -10.79 5.71
CA CYS A 35 13.64 -10.17 6.87
C CYS A 35 15.17 -10.24 6.80
N ASN A 36 15.71 -11.22 6.06
CA ASN A 36 17.15 -11.44 5.91
C ASN A 36 17.72 -10.77 4.64
N LEU A 37 16.97 -9.88 4.00
CA LEU A 37 17.36 -9.16 2.79
C LEU A 37 17.48 -7.67 3.07
N THR A 38 18.36 -7.00 2.31
CA THR A 38 18.32 -5.54 2.23
C THR A 38 17.58 -5.14 0.96
N ILE A 39 16.36 -4.61 1.11
CA ILE A 39 15.47 -4.26 -0.01
C ILE A 39 15.29 -2.76 -0.06
N GLY A 40 15.62 -2.13 -1.19
CA GLY A 40 15.33 -0.71 -1.40
C GLY A 40 13.84 -0.44 -1.64
N GLN A 41 13.26 -1.19 -2.58
CA GLN A 41 11.88 -1.06 -3.05
C GLN A 41 11.24 -2.44 -3.16
N PHE A 42 9.97 -2.55 -2.77
CA PHE A 42 9.22 -3.79 -2.84
C PHE A 42 7.92 -3.61 -3.62
N ARG A 43 7.58 -4.58 -4.45
CA ARG A 43 6.32 -4.59 -5.19
C ARG A 43 5.67 -5.96 -5.13
N ILE A 44 4.36 -5.97 -4.92
CA ILE A 44 3.50 -7.11 -5.21
C ILE A 44 2.68 -6.78 -6.47
N ALA A 45 2.81 -7.60 -7.49
CA ALA A 45 2.10 -7.46 -8.76
C ALA A 45 1.16 -8.64 -8.95
N TYR A 46 -0.12 -8.41 -8.64
CA TYR A 46 -1.20 -9.40 -8.61
C TYR A 46 -0.96 -10.55 -7.64
N LEU A 47 -1.93 -10.79 -6.77
CA LEU A 47 -2.05 -12.00 -5.96
C LEU A 47 -3.52 -12.37 -5.87
N ASN A 48 -3.82 -13.64 -6.01
CA ASN A 48 -5.21 -14.10 -5.98
C ASN A 48 -5.89 -13.85 -4.63
N GLU A 49 -5.22 -14.27 -3.55
CA GLU A 49 -5.76 -14.19 -2.19
C GLU A 49 -4.68 -13.75 -1.20
N PHE A 50 -5.12 -13.00 -0.20
CA PHE A 50 -4.28 -12.46 0.87
C PHE A 50 -4.89 -12.77 2.23
N SER A 51 -4.03 -13.11 3.21
CA SER A 51 -4.45 -13.16 4.62
C SER A 51 -4.78 -11.75 5.15
N ARG A 52 -6.06 -11.35 5.10
CA ARG A 52 -6.51 -9.99 5.47
C ARG A 52 -6.41 -9.68 6.96
N ASN A 53 -6.42 -10.71 7.80
CA ASN A 53 -6.41 -10.60 9.27
C ASN A 53 -5.01 -10.56 9.88
N ASP A 54 -3.97 -10.66 9.04
CA ASP A 54 -2.60 -10.68 9.50
C ASP A 54 -2.05 -9.25 9.64
N THR A 55 -1.88 -8.80 10.88
CA THR A 55 -1.33 -7.47 11.20
C THR A 55 0.18 -7.40 10.97
N ASP A 56 0.86 -8.55 10.93
CA ASP A 56 2.32 -8.69 10.90
C ASP A 56 2.87 -9.00 9.50
N LEU A 57 1.98 -9.19 8.54
CA LEU A 57 2.29 -9.56 7.16
C LEU A 57 3.49 -8.81 6.56
N PHE A 58 3.52 -7.48 6.70
CA PHE A 58 4.56 -6.64 6.10
C PHE A 58 5.72 -6.30 7.05
N ASN A 59 5.85 -6.96 8.21
CA ASN A 59 6.89 -6.64 9.20
C ASN A 59 8.32 -6.74 8.62
N CYS A 60 8.60 -7.75 7.78
CA CYS A 60 9.91 -7.88 7.11
C CYS A 60 10.20 -6.74 6.11
N LEU A 61 9.18 -5.97 5.75
CA LEU A 61 9.26 -4.84 4.83
C LEU A 61 9.16 -3.49 5.57
N ALA A 62 9.20 -3.48 6.90
CA ALA A 62 8.99 -2.27 7.69
C ALA A 62 9.98 -1.12 7.36
N ASN A 63 11.16 -1.46 6.85
CA ASN A 63 12.25 -0.52 6.57
C ASN A 63 12.47 -0.22 5.08
N VAL A 64 11.64 -0.74 4.17
CA VAL A 64 11.77 -0.41 2.74
C VAL A 64 11.39 1.05 2.49
N SER A 65 12.00 1.66 1.47
CA SER A 65 11.68 3.06 1.12
C SER A 65 10.39 3.19 0.32
N VAL A 66 10.16 2.25 -0.60
CA VAL A 66 9.02 2.22 -1.51
C VAL A 66 8.31 0.88 -1.41
N ILE A 67 6.99 0.91 -1.28
CA ILE A 67 6.14 -0.27 -1.43
C ILE A 67 5.05 -0.02 -2.49
N SER A 68 4.85 -0.99 -3.36
CA SER A 68 3.79 -0.94 -4.38
C SER A 68 2.93 -2.20 -4.33
N LEU A 69 1.62 -2.02 -4.25
CA LEU A 69 0.61 -3.07 -4.28
C LEU A 69 -0.25 -2.88 -5.53
N LEU A 70 -0.19 -3.82 -6.46
CA LEU A 70 -0.86 -3.70 -7.76
C LEU A 70 -1.82 -4.88 -7.96
N SER A 71 -3.07 -4.59 -8.32
CA SER A 71 -4.05 -5.62 -8.73
C SER A 71 -4.31 -6.68 -7.65
N ILE A 72 -4.51 -6.26 -6.40
CA ILE A 72 -4.71 -7.13 -5.25
C ILE A 72 -6.07 -6.84 -4.60
N SER A 73 -6.80 -7.86 -4.17
CA SER A 73 -7.95 -7.69 -3.29
C SER A 73 -7.50 -7.59 -1.83
N LEU A 74 -7.44 -6.36 -1.31
CA LEU A 74 -6.92 -6.04 0.01
C LEU A 74 -8.03 -6.00 1.08
N GLY A 75 -9.27 -5.71 0.70
CA GLY A 75 -10.38 -5.61 1.67
C GLY A 75 -10.07 -4.56 2.75
N SER A 76 -10.11 -4.96 4.02
CA SER A 76 -9.75 -4.13 5.19
C SER A 76 -8.36 -4.40 5.77
N LEU A 77 -7.42 -4.91 4.96
CA LEU A 77 -6.09 -5.40 5.34
C LEU A 77 -5.47 -4.71 6.58
N GLN A 78 -5.46 -5.42 7.70
CA GLN A 78 -5.05 -4.88 9.01
C GLN A 78 -3.57 -4.49 9.07
N ALA A 79 -2.72 -5.12 8.26
CA ALA A 79 -1.30 -4.79 8.17
C ALA A 79 -1.03 -3.31 7.85
N LEU A 80 -1.95 -2.63 7.15
CA LEU A 80 -1.80 -1.23 6.75
C LEU A 80 -1.99 -0.22 7.90
N LEU A 81 -2.41 -0.68 9.08
CA LEU A 81 -2.61 0.17 10.26
C LEU A 81 -1.30 0.47 11.01
N LYS A 82 -0.21 -0.23 10.69
CA LYS A 82 1.08 -0.04 11.34
C LYS A 82 1.85 1.13 10.74
N ASP A 83 2.58 1.82 11.61
CA ASP A 83 3.48 2.89 11.24
C ASP A 83 4.82 2.33 10.74
N PHE A 84 4.91 2.05 9.44
CA PHE A 84 6.14 1.64 8.76
C PHE A 84 6.99 2.84 8.34
N ARG A 85 8.29 2.61 8.09
CA ARG A 85 9.23 3.65 7.62
C ARG A 85 9.13 3.94 6.12
N TRP A 86 8.04 3.52 5.48
CA TRP A 86 7.79 3.72 4.06
C TRP A 86 7.73 5.21 3.75
N GLN A 87 8.43 5.61 2.68
CA GLN A 87 8.43 6.98 2.18
C GLN A 87 7.53 7.14 0.96
N HIS A 88 7.28 6.05 0.24
CA HIS A 88 6.40 6.01 -0.93
C HIS A 88 5.54 4.74 -0.89
N LEU A 89 4.23 4.92 -1.03
CA LEU A 89 3.23 3.87 -1.11
C LEU A 89 2.41 4.02 -2.38
N GLU A 90 2.36 2.95 -3.18
CA GLU A 90 1.49 2.84 -4.35
C GLU A 90 0.46 1.74 -4.13
N MET A 91 -0.81 2.03 -4.36
CA MET A 91 -1.93 1.09 -4.39
C MET A 91 -2.72 1.32 -5.67
N ILE A 92 -2.57 0.43 -6.64
CA ILE A 92 -3.08 0.64 -7.99
C ILE A 92 -3.91 -0.56 -8.42
N ASN A 93 -5.11 -0.30 -8.93
CA ASN A 93 -6.03 -1.34 -9.41
C ASN A 93 -6.36 -2.40 -8.34
N CYS A 94 -6.36 -2.01 -7.06
CA CYS A 94 -6.71 -2.89 -5.95
C CYS A 94 -8.19 -2.81 -5.61
N ASP A 95 -8.66 -3.80 -4.87
CA ASP A 95 -10.04 -3.89 -4.38
C ASP A 95 -10.08 -3.80 -2.85
N PHE A 96 -10.93 -2.93 -2.32
CA PHE A 96 -11.00 -2.57 -0.91
C PHE A 96 -12.44 -2.63 -0.39
N ASP A 97 -12.59 -2.99 0.88
CA ASP A 97 -13.91 -2.89 1.55
C ASP A 97 -14.20 -1.43 1.94
N LYS A 98 -13.14 -0.64 2.19
CA LYS A 98 -13.20 0.78 2.57
C LYS A 98 -11.86 1.45 2.30
N PHE A 99 -11.86 2.78 2.22
CA PHE A 99 -10.62 3.55 2.11
C PHE A 99 -9.67 3.25 3.29
N PRO A 100 -8.36 3.00 3.04
CA PRO A 100 -7.44 2.58 4.10
C PRO A 100 -7.15 3.73 5.09
N ALA A 101 -7.32 3.45 6.38
CA ALA A 101 -7.03 4.40 7.46
C ALA A 101 -5.53 4.40 7.79
N LEU A 102 -4.73 5.00 6.90
CA LEU A 102 -3.27 4.99 7.01
C LEU A 102 -2.75 5.94 8.11
N LYS A 103 -1.76 5.43 8.87
CA LYS A 103 -1.02 6.16 9.92
C LYS A 103 0.49 6.01 9.73
N LEU A 104 0.99 6.47 8.58
CA LEU A 104 2.39 6.32 8.16
C LEU A 104 3.12 7.66 8.29
N ARG A 105 3.85 7.85 9.41
CA ARG A 105 4.48 9.15 9.74
C ARG A 105 5.60 9.52 8.79
N SER A 106 6.28 8.54 8.19
CA SER A 106 7.40 8.74 7.25
C SER A 106 6.96 8.94 5.80
N LEU A 107 5.68 8.74 5.49
CA LEU A 107 5.19 8.71 4.11
C LEU A 107 5.19 10.10 3.49
N LYS A 108 5.94 10.26 2.40
CA LYS A 108 6.04 11.51 1.63
C LYS A 108 5.20 11.49 0.36
N LYS A 109 5.03 10.31 -0.24
CA LYS A 109 4.26 10.12 -1.47
C LYS A 109 3.24 9.00 -1.30
N PHE A 110 1.98 9.29 -1.58
CA PHE A 110 0.91 8.31 -1.62
C PHE A 110 0.20 8.37 -2.97
N VAL A 111 0.18 7.23 -3.66
CA VAL A 111 -0.53 7.02 -4.92
C VAL A 111 -1.57 5.94 -4.68
N PHE A 112 -2.84 6.30 -4.81
CA PHE A 112 -3.98 5.41 -4.69
C PHE A 112 -4.83 5.67 -5.93
N THR A 113 -4.71 4.86 -6.98
CA THR A 113 -5.41 5.12 -8.26
C THR A 113 -6.04 3.86 -8.83
N ASP A 114 -7.11 4.05 -9.61
CA ASP A 114 -7.80 2.98 -10.33
C ASP A 114 -8.34 1.88 -9.40
N ASN A 115 -8.55 2.18 -8.11
CA ASN A 115 -9.01 1.21 -7.11
C ASN A 115 -10.54 1.11 -7.09
N LYS A 116 -11.03 -0.02 -6.58
CA LYS A 116 -12.47 -0.32 -6.45
C LYS A 116 -12.86 -0.52 -4.99
N GLY A 117 -14.15 -0.37 -4.72
CA GLY A 117 -14.79 -0.65 -3.42
C GLY A 117 -14.58 0.44 -2.35
N ALA A 118 -13.50 1.23 -2.41
CA ALA A 118 -13.32 2.41 -1.56
C ALA A 118 -14.09 3.63 -2.11
N SER A 119 -15.40 3.72 -1.87
CA SER A 119 -16.28 4.77 -2.44
C SER A 119 -16.30 6.10 -1.67
N SER A 120 -15.77 6.15 -0.46
CA SER A 120 -15.70 7.38 0.35
C SER A 120 -14.31 7.55 0.92
N PHE A 121 -13.72 8.72 0.72
CA PHE A 121 -12.46 9.06 1.37
C PHE A 121 -12.66 9.11 2.89
N THR A 122 -11.66 8.62 3.62
CA THR A 122 -11.58 8.70 5.08
C THR A 122 -10.31 9.43 5.47
N LYS A 123 -10.40 10.30 6.48
CA LYS A 123 -9.27 11.06 7.01
C LYS A 123 -8.04 10.17 7.29
N THR A 124 -6.87 10.67 6.93
CA THR A 124 -5.57 10.01 7.13
C THR A 124 -4.67 10.78 8.12
N GLU A 125 -3.68 10.10 8.69
CA GLU A 125 -2.66 10.71 9.58
C GLU A 125 -1.27 10.57 8.95
N LEU A 126 -0.96 11.45 7.99
CA LEU A 126 0.24 11.37 7.16
C LEU A 126 1.08 12.67 7.27
N PRO A 127 1.69 12.98 8.43
CA PRO A 127 2.31 14.29 8.69
C PRO A 127 3.39 14.70 7.68
N SER A 128 4.15 13.75 7.14
CA SER A 128 5.24 14.01 6.17
C SER A 128 4.78 14.08 4.72
N LEU A 129 3.47 13.93 4.43
CA LEU A 129 2.96 13.79 3.07
C LEU A 129 3.16 15.06 2.25
N GLN A 130 3.76 14.91 1.07
CA GLN A 130 4.06 15.99 0.13
C GLN A 130 3.38 15.77 -1.24
N TYR A 131 3.10 14.52 -1.60
CA TYR A 131 2.46 14.16 -2.85
C TYR A 131 1.32 13.20 -2.60
N LEU A 132 0.11 13.58 -3.01
CA LEU A 132 -1.09 12.77 -2.91
C LEU A 132 -1.77 12.68 -4.28
N ASP A 133 -1.89 11.46 -4.81
CA ASP A 133 -2.63 11.17 -6.03
C ASP A 133 -3.72 10.15 -5.70
N LEU A 134 -4.98 10.60 -5.76
CA LEU A 134 -6.19 9.84 -5.48
C LEU A 134 -7.08 9.75 -6.73
N LYS A 135 -6.54 9.91 -7.94
CA LYS A 135 -7.37 9.95 -9.14
C LYS A 135 -7.99 8.61 -9.49
N ARG A 136 -9.12 8.64 -10.21
CA ARG A 136 -9.75 7.46 -10.82
C ARG A 136 -10.17 6.38 -9.81
N ASN A 137 -10.72 6.77 -8.66
CA ASN A 137 -11.19 5.80 -7.66
C ASN A 137 -12.70 5.87 -7.40
N HIS A 138 -13.43 6.76 -8.09
CA HIS A 138 -14.85 7.02 -7.78
C HIS A 138 -15.05 7.39 -6.29
N LEU A 139 -14.10 8.16 -5.74
CA LEU A 139 -14.16 8.58 -4.34
C LEU A 139 -15.12 9.75 -4.18
N SER A 140 -16.11 9.58 -3.30
CA SER A 140 -16.85 10.71 -2.76
C SER A 140 -16.06 11.39 -1.63
N PHE A 141 -16.03 12.72 -1.66
CA PHE A 141 -15.41 13.55 -0.63
C PHE A 141 -16.47 14.34 0.13
N LYS A 142 -16.83 13.89 1.34
CA LYS A 142 -17.85 14.57 2.17
C LYS A 142 -17.54 16.04 2.43
N SER A 143 -16.26 16.36 2.57
CA SER A 143 -15.74 17.71 2.62
C SER A 143 -14.33 17.70 2.08
N CYS A 144 -14.01 18.65 1.21
CA CYS A 144 -12.65 18.86 0.73
C CYS A 144 -12.39 20.37 0.59
N CYS A 145 -11.21 20.89 0.92
CA CYS A 145 -9.99 20.21 1.38
C CYS A 145 -9.35 20.98 2.53
N SER A 146 -8.83 20.29 3.57
CA SER A 146 -8.15 20.90 4.72
C SER A 146 -6.96 20.06 5.18
N HIS A 147 -5.98 20.70 5.83
CA HIS A 147 -4.83 20.03 6.44
C HIS A 147 -5.24 18.96 7.47
N THR A 148 -6.39 19.15 8.13
CA THR A 148 -6.95 18.16 9.07
C THR A 148 -7.49 16.92 8.38
N TYR A 149 -7.79 16.98 7.08
CA TYR A 149 -8.38 15.88 6.30
C TYR A 149 -7.32 14.92 5.77
N PHE A 150 -6.20 15.45 5.28
CA PHE A 150 -5.05 14.65 4.83
C PHE A 150 -4.07 14.33 5.97
N GLY A 151 -4.13 15.07 7.07
CA GLY A 151 -3.23 14.93 8.22
C GLY A 151 -1.83 15.49 7.94
N THR A 152 -1.71 16.49 7.05
CA THR A 152 -0.46 17.14 6.70
C THR A 152 -0.65 18.62 6.37
N THR A 153 0.40 19.40 6.60
CA THR A 153 0.56 20.78 6.11
C THR A 153 1.64 20.89 5.03
N ASN A 154 2.27 19.77 4.65
CA ASN A 154 3.44 19.73 3.75
C ASN A 154 3.08 19.42 2.29
N LEU A 155 1.78 19.37 1.96
CA LEU A 155 1.31 18.93 0.65
C LEU A 155 1.71 19.91 -0.45
N LYS A 156 2.38 19.40 -1.49
CA LYS A 156 2.85 20.16 -2.68
C LYS A 156 2.15 19.73 -3.96
N HIS A 157 1.63 18.51 -3.98
CA HIS A 157 0.89 17.95 -5.11
C HIS A 157 -0.35 17.23 -4.61
N LEU A 158 -1.50 17.54 -5.23
CA LEU A 158 -2.80 16.94 -4.96
C LEU A 158 -3.50 16.68 -6.29
N ASP A 159 -3.77 15.41 -6.59
CA ASP A 159 -4.59 15.00 -7.73
C ASP A 159 -5.82 14.23 -7.22
N LEU A 160 -7.01 14.81 -7.43
CA LEU A 160 -8.30 14.22 -7.10
C LEU A 160 -9.14 13.99 -8.37
N SER A 161 -8.54 14.03 -9.56
CA SER A 161 -9.26 13.96 -10.83
C SER A 161 -9.99 12.62 -11.03
N PHE A 162 -11.07 12.62 -11.82
CA PHE A 162 -11.85 11.41 -12.14
C PHE A 162 -12.38 10.68 -10.88
N ASN A 163 -12.84 11.46 -9.91
CA ASN A 163 -13.64 11.00 -8.78
C ASN A 163 -15.07 11.59 -8.89
N ASP A 164 -15.97 11.13 -8.03
CA ASP A 164 -17.41 11.46 -8.07
C ASP A 164 -17.75 12.75 -7.31
#